data_AF-A0A2N5H0W6-F1
#
_entry.id   AF-A0A2N5H0W6-F1
#
_cell.length_a   1.000
_cell.length_b   1.000
_cell.length_c   1.000
_cell.angle_alpha   90.00
_cell.angle_beta   90.00
_cell.angle_gamma   90.00
#
_symmetry.space_group_name_H-M   'P 1'
#
loop_
_entity.id
_entity.type
_entity.pdbx_description
1 polymer ?
#
loop_
_entity_poly.entity_id
_entity_poly.type
_entity_poly.pdbx_seq_one_letter_code
_entity_poly.pdbx_strand_id
1 'polypeptide(L)'
;MNNVTFNPVGQLVKPFNVKGAAPSTTPYEAQKSFSSVLKQSIEKLNHAQLESDKMTEKLARGENVDLHQVMITAQKASISMQATLEIRNKVIEAYQEMMRMQV
;
A
#
# COMPACT_ATOMS: atom_id res chain seq x y z
N MET A 1 14.49 -54.16 44.01
CA MET A 1 13.28 -54.40 43.19
C MET A 1 12.50 -53.10 43.18
N ASN A 2 12.52 -52.42 42.03
CA ASN A 2 11.99 -51.07 41.86
C ASN A 2 10.51 -51.15 41.48
N ASN A 3 9.64 -50.43 42.18
CA ASN A 3 8.31 -50.09 41.69
C ASN A 3 8.19 -48.58 41.55
N VAL A 4 8.57 -48.11 40.37
CA VAL A 4 8.33 -46.76 39.86
C VAL A 4 6.84 -46.55 39.66
N THR A 5 6.26 -45.61 40.41
CA THR A 5 4.90 -45.11 40.18
C THR A 5 4.93 -44.11 39.03
N PHE A 6 4.23 -44.42 37.93
CA PHE A 6 4.03 -43.49 36.82
C PHE A 6 2.86 -42.55 37.14
N ASN A 7 3.15 -41.25 37.23
CA ASN A 7 2.11 -40.21 37.25
C ASN A 7 1.75 -39.85 35.79
N PRO A 8 0.48 -39.95 35.36
CA PRO A 8 0.10 -39.61 34.00
C PRO A 8 0.21 -38.10 33.79
N VAL A 9 1.09 -37.68 32.87
CA VAL A 9 1.20 -36.30 32.40
C VAL A 9 -0.04 -35.98 31.58
N GLY A 10 -1.09 -35.53 32.27
CA GLY A 10 -2.38 -35.28 31.68
C GLY A 10 -3.08 -34.10 32.33
N GLN A 11 -2.43 -32.93 32.35
CA GLN A 11 -3.07 -31.61 32.42
C GLN A 11 -2.01 -30.53 32.58
N LEU A 12 -1.79 -29.74 31.53
CA LEU A 12 -1.45 -28.30 31.63
C LEU A 12 -1.43 -27.62 30.24
N VAL A 13 -2.28 -28.07 29.31
CA VAL A 13 -2.56 -27.26 28.12
C VAL A 13 -3.67 -26.29 28.49
N LYS A 14 -3.27 -25.09 28.97
CA LYS A 14 -4.19 -23.96 29.05
C LYS A 14 -4.62 -23.62 27.62
N PRO A 15 -5.92 -23.55 27.28
CA PRO A 15 -6.30 -23.05 25.98
C PRO A 15 -5.80 -21.62 25.88
N PHE A 16 -4.99 -21.34 24.86
CA PHE A 16 -4.64 -19.99 24.48
C PHE A 16 -5.94 -19.24 24.18
N ASN A 17 -6.44 -18.49 25.17
CA ASN A 17 -7.48 -17.51 24.94
C ASN A 17 -6.82 -16.32 24.24
N VAL A 18 -6.66 -16.45 22.92
CA VAL A 18 -6.30 -15.33 22.06
C VAL A 18 -7.54 -14.44 21.99
N LYS A 19 -7.75 -13.62 23.03
CA LYS A 19 -8.52 -12.39 22.91
C LYS A 19 -7.67 -11.38 22.12
N GLY A 20 -7.31 -11.78 20.89
CA GLY A 20 -6.90 -10.87 19.85
C GLY A 20 -8.19 -10.24 19.36
N ALA A 21 -8.44 -9.01 19.77
CA ALA A 21 -9.35 -8.16 19.03
C ALA A 21 -8.79 -8.09 17.60
N ALA A 22 -9.29 -8.96 16.73
CA ALA A 22 -9.19 -8.73 15.30
C ALA A 22 -9.75 -7.33 15.09
N PRO A 23 -9.01 -6.38 14.49
CA PRO A 23 -9.62 -5.14 14.09
C PRO A 23 -10.72 -5.55 13.12
N SER A 24 -11.97 -5.46 13.56
CA SER A 24 -13.14 -5.61 12.71
C SER A 24 -13.23 -4.37 11.84
N THR A 25 -12.23 -4.19 10.98
CA THR A 25 -12.21 -3.14 9.96
C THR A 25 -13.39 -3.47 9.08
N THR A 26 -14.47 -2.73 9.26
CA THR A 26 -15.65 -2.93 8.42
C THR A 26 -15.25 -2.67 6.97
N PRO A 27 -15.92 -3.28 5.97
CA PRO A 27 -15.67 -2.98 4.56
C PRO A 27 -15.68 -1.46 4.27
N TYR A 28 -16.51 -0.71 5.01
CA TYR A 28 -16.57 0.75 4.97
C TYR A 28 -15.30 1.44 5.48
N GLU A 29 -14.75 1.01 6.62
CA GLU A 29 -13.48 1.55 7.15
C GLU A 29 -12.29 1.22 6.23
N ALA A 30 -12.26 0.01 5.66
CA ALA A 30 -11.26 -0.38 4.68
C ALA A 30 -11.34 0.48 3.41
N GLN A 31 -12.55 0.74 2.90
CA GLN A 31 -12.79 1.62 1.75
C GLN A 31 -12.32 3.05 2.04
N LYS A 32 -12.63 3.59 3.22
CA LYS A 32 -12.22 4.94 3.62
C LYS A 32 -10.70 5.07 3.73
N SER A 33 -10.03 4.07 4.32
CA SER A 33 -8.58 4.00 4.40
C SER A 33 -7.93 3.93 3.01
N PHE A 34 -8.43 3.05 2.14
CA PHE A 34 -7.96 2.93 0.77
C PHE A 34 -8.15 4.24 -0.02
N SER A 35 -9.32 4.87 0.08
CA SER A 35 -9.61 6.16 -0.57
C SER A 35 -8.63 7.25 -0.12
N SER A 36 -8.31 7.30 1.19
CA SER A 36 -7.32 8.22 1.74
C SER A 36 -5.92 7.97 1.19
N VAL A 37 -5.48 6.71 1.14
CA VAL A 37 -4.17 6.33 0.59
C VAL A 37 -4.09 6.62 -0.91
N LEU A 38 -5.15 6.34 -1.65
CA LEU A 38 -5.23 6.62 -3.08
C LEU A 38 -5.16 8.12 -3.36
N LYS A 39 -5.91 8.93 -2.61
CA LYS A 39 -5.84 10.40 -2.69
C LYS A 39 -4.43 10.90 -2.42
N GLN A 40 -3.81 10.44 -1.33
CA GLN A 40 -2.45 10.84 -0.99
C GLN A 40 -1.43 10.40 -2.05
N SER A 41 -1.63 9.24 -2.68
CA SER A 41 -0.77 8.73 -3.74
C SER A 41 -0.88 9.58 -5.01
N ILE A 42 -2.09 10.02 -5.36
CA ILE A 42 -2.33 10.95 -6.49
C ILE A 42 -1.68 12.31 -6.21
N GLU A 43 -1.81 12.84 -5.00
CA GLU A 43 -1.14 14.09 -4.61
C GLU A 43 0.38 13.96 -4.72
N LYS A 44 0.96 12.85 -4.22
CA LYS A 44 2.40 12.56 -4.35
C LYS A 44 2.84 12.45 -5.81
N LEU A 45 2.03 11.87 -6.68
CA LEU A 45 2.33 11.79 -8.10
C LEU A 45 2.37 13.17 -8.74
N ASN A 46 1.40 14.03 -8.44
CA ASN A 46 1.39 15.42 -8.90
C ASN A 46 2.66 16.16 -8.44
N HIS A 47 3.06 15.98 -7.19
CA HIS A 47 4.33 16.54 -6.69
C HIS A 47 5.55 16.00 -7.44
N ALA A 48 5.62 14.69 -7.71
CA ALA A 48 6.72 14.09 -8.46
C ALA A 48 6.81 14.62 -9.91
N GLN A 49 5.67 14.86 -10.55
CA GLN A 49 5.61 15.46 -11.88
C GLN A 49 6.13 16.91 -11.85
N LEU A 50 5.61 17.74 -10.94
CA LEU A 50 6.04 19.13 -10.79
C LEU A 50 7.54 19.25 -10.44
N GLU A 51 8.05 18.32 -9.64
CA GLU A 51 9.47 18.26 -9.31
C GLU A 51 10.32 17.92 -10.55
N SER A 52 9.91 16.93 -11.35
CA SER A 52 10.54 16.60 -12.63
C SER A 52 10.56 17.80 -13.58
N ASP A 53 9.45 18.51 -13.72
CA ASP A 53 9.33 19.67 -14.60
C ASP A 53 10.25 20.79 -14.12
N LYS A 54 10.27 21.07 -12.82
CA LYS A 54 11.16 22.07 -12.21
C LYS A 54 12.63 21.73 -12.40
N MET A 55 13.02 20.47 -12.22
CA MET A 55 14.39 20.02 -12.41
C MET A 55 14.82 20.14 -13.88
N THR A 56 13.92 19.82 -14.81
CA THR A 56 14.13 19.98 -16.25
C THR A 56 14.29 21.45 -16.63
N GLU A 57 13.46 22.32 -16.06
CA GLU A 57 13.51 23.77 -16.30
C GLU A 57 14.82 24.37 -15.77
N LYS A 58 15.24 24.01 -14.55
CA LYS A 58 16.52 24.42 -13.98
C LYS A 58 17.71 24.02 -14.84
N LEU A 59 17.67 22.79 -15.38
CA LEU A 59 18.70 22.29 -16.28
C LEU A 59 18.73 23.09 -17.59
N ALA A 60 17.56 23.36 -18.18
CA ALA A 60 17.44 24.17 -19.40
C ALA A 60 17.90 25.62 -19.20
N ARG A 61 17.76 26.16 -17.99
CA ARG A 61 18.28 27.49 -17.60
C ARG A 61 19.79 27.50 -17.29
N GLY A 62 20.46 26.34 -17.32
CA GLY A 62 21.88 26.24 -17.01
C GLY A 62 22.21 26.42 -15.53
N GLU A 63 21.23 26.22 -14.64
CA GLU A 63 21.48 26.19 -13.19
C GLU A 63 22.34 24.96 -12.83
N ASN A 64 23.02 25.00 -11.67
CA ASN A 64 23.86 23.91 -11.19
C ASN A 64 23.01 22.72 -10.69
N VAL A 65 22.40 22.00 -11.62
CA VAL A 65 21.63 20.78 -11.38
C VAL A 65 22.29 19.60 -12.07
N ASP A 66 22.38 18.47 -11.37
CA ASP A 66 22.95 17.24 -11.91
C ASP A 66 22.01 16.64 -12.97
N LEU A 67 22.52 16.48 -14.19
CA LEU A 67 21.80 15.88 -15.31
C LEU A 67 21.26 14.49 -14.98
N HIS A 68 22.02 13.67 -14.25
CA HIS A 68 21.59 12.34 -13.82
C HIS A 68 20.38 12.43 -12.91
N GLN A 69 20.37 13.38 -11.98
CA GLN A 69 19.24 13.58 -11.08
C GLN A 69 17.97 14.00 -11.84
N VAL A 70 18.10 14.88 -12.84
CA VAL A 70 16.98 15.29 -13.70
C VAL A 70 16.42 14.09 -14.45
N MET A 71 17.27 13.29 -15.10
CA MET A 71 16.85 12.09 -15.83
C MET A 71 16.17 11.06 -14.92
N ILE A 72 16.75 10.77 -13.76
CA ILE A 72 16.16 9.83 -12.78
C ILE A 72 14.78 10.34 -12.32
N THR A 73 14.67 11.63 -12.02
CA THR A 73 13.41 12.23 -11.55
C THR A 73 12.34 12.16 -12.64
N ALA A 74 12.69 12.44 -13.90
CA ALA A 74 11.79 12.32 -15.04
C ALA A 74 11.34 10.87 -15.29
N GLN A 75 12.26 9.91 -15.24
CA GLN A 75 11.91 8.49 -15.40
C GLN A 75 11.03 7.99 -14.27
N LYS A 76 11.31 8.40 -13.03
CA LYS A 76 10.49 8.08 -11.87
C LYS A 76 9.08 8.62 -12.01
N ALA A 77 8.92 9.89 -12.43
CA ALA A 77 7.61 10.49 -12.67
C ALA A 77 6.84 9.73 -13.76
N SER A 78 7.50 9.42 -14.88
CA SER A 78 6.90 8.70 -16.01
C SER A 78 6.41 7.29 -15.63
N ILE A 79 7.26 6.47 -15.00
CA ILE A 79 6.90 5.11 -14.57
C ILE A 79 5.77 5.16 -13.52
N SER A 80 5.83 6.11 -12.58
CA SER A 80 4.80 6.28 -11.56
C SER A 80 3.44 6.68 -12.17
N MET A 81 3.44 7.51 -13.21
CA MET A 81 2.23 7.90 -13.93
C MET A 81 1.63 6.70 -14.67
N GLN A 82 2.46 5.90 -15.36
CA GLN A 82 2.00 4.67 -16.02
C GLN A 82 1.37 3.69 -15.03
N ALA A 83 2.03 3.44 -13.89
CA ALA A 83 1.48 2.59 -12.85
C ALA A 83 0.14 3.13 -12.31
N THR A 84 0.00 4.45 -12.19
CA THR A 84 -1.24 5.08 -11.73
C THR A 84 -2.39 4.91 -12.72
N LEU A 85 -2.11 4.96 -14.02
CA LEU A 85 -3.11 4.69 -15.06
C LEU A 85 -3.65 3.26 -14.97
N GLU A 86 -2.77 2.29 -14.74
CA GLU A 86 -3.17 0.90 -14.53
C GLU A 86 -4.03 0.74 -13.27
N ILE A 87 -3.63 1.36 -12.15
CA ILE A 87 -4.41 1.34 -10.92
C ILE A 87 -5.78 2.00 -11.12
N ARG A 88 -5.85 3.14 -11.82
CA ARG A 88 -7.11 3.83 -12.13
C ARG A 88 -8.07 2.88 -12.86
N ASN A 89 -7.59 2.17 -13.87
CA ASN A 89 -8.40 1.23 -14.63
C ASN A 89 -8.93 0.11 -13.71
N LYS A 90 -8.06 -0.48 -12.87
CA LYS A 90 -8.46 -1.52 -11.91
C LYS A 90 -9.44 -1.06 -10.84
N VAL A 91 -9.35 0.18 -10.37
CA VAL A 91 -10.31 0.73 -9.41
C VAL A 91 -11.69 0.91 -10.05
N ILE A 92 -11.75 1.36 -11.31
CA ILE A 92 -13.01 1.48 -12.05
C ILE A 92 -13.63 0.10 -12.28
N GLU A 93 -12.83 -0.90 -12.68
CA GLU A 93 -13.27 -2.29 -12.83
C GLU A 93 -13.84 -2.85 -11.51
N ALA A 94 -13.12 -2.68 -10.39
CA ALA A 94 -13.56 -3.16 -9.08
C ALA A 94 -14.89 -2.52 -8.62
N TYR A 95 -15.08 -1.22 -8.90
CA TYR A 95 -16.35 -0.54 -8.62
C TYR A 95 -17.50 -1.11 -9.47
N GLN A 96 -17.26 -1.35 -10.76
CA GLN A 96 -18.26 -1.93 -11.65
C GLN A 96 -18.64 -3.36 -11.23
N GLU A 97 -17.66 -4.17 -10.81
CA GLU A 97 -17.90 -5.54 -10.35
C GLU A 97 -18.75 -5.60 -9.07
N MET A 98 -18.47 -4.72 -8.09
CA MET A 98 -19.30 -4.61 -6.88
C MET A 98 -20.77 -4.30 -7.19
N MET A 99 -21.05 -3.47 -8.21
CA MET A 99 -22.43 -3.18 -8.61
C MET A 99 -23.11 -4.37 -9.31
N ARG A 100 -22.34 -5.20 -10.03
CA ARG A 100 -22.86 -6.41 -10.68
C ARG A 100 -23.18 -7.54 -9.70
N MET A 101 -22.53 -7.57 -8.53
CA MET A 101 -22.82 -8.57 -7.50
C MET A 101 -24.10 -8.27 -6.69
N GLN A 102 -24.61 -7.05 -6.72
CA GLN A 102 -25.76 -6.61 -5.90
C GLN A 102 -27.12 -6.66 -6.62
N VAL A 103 -27.17 -7.09 -7.89
CA VAL A 103 -28.43 -7.31 -8.62
C VAL A 103 -28.87 -8.77 -8.60
#